data_AF-A0A844G3Q8-F1
#
_entry.id   AF-A0A844G3Q8-F1
#
_cell.length_a   1.000
_cell.length_b   1.000
_cell.length_c   1.000
_cell.angle_alpha   90.00
_cell.angle_beta   90.00
_cell.angle_gamma   90.00
#
_symmetry.space_group_name_H-M   'P 1'
#
loop_
_entity.id
_entity.type
_entity.pdbx_description
1 polymer ?
#
loop_
_entity_poly.entity_id
_entity_poly.type
_entity_poly.pdbx_seq_one_letter_code
_entity_poly.pdbx_strand_id
1 'polypeptide(L)'
;MGNGTLLQPPIRSQARKTGDGPPIIAETSPILYIRKQWLNNGKNDMNEFCSRVRKNTGNDNTLLFGLIADTHFEEKNNLAEYGANALAHMHAFAAAGKSCNARFLLHVGDMSNGNRPKVQSRREAALSAEALRSSGLPVLFVIGNHDDNTYFCRDNAPDGSEAISGPEWQNLVQPDGLPAGAIAAPEVSNCYYLDFPDQKVRLLILNAIDLPLETGPNGKLKYYSINHHGFSEAQLEFIVHKALNFSNVPDSEQWGILAVSHMALGFVLNGPALMKIFHAFQTGGRCRTGAEDVLPEAFLFDPNDLIHEIEADFSRQGPRELIALLCGHEHIDAVHSDHGYPEVSFLSSLCYRNSPEAPERRFGTAGEQAWSMVALNRTARRLNVFRYGAGNDFSVPY
;
A
#
# COMPACT_ATOMS: atom_id res chain seq x y z
N MET A 1 -6.20 -65.79 36.72
CA MET A 1 -6.22 -66.09 35.27
C MET A 1 -6.73 -64.83 34.61
N GLY A 2 -6.07 -64.09 33.73
CA GLY A 2 -4.86 -64.26 32.95
C GLY A 2 -5.04 -63.30 31.75
N ASN A 3 -4.00 -62.52 31.44
CA ASN A 3 -3.80 -61.72 30.21
C ASN A 3 -4.72 -60.48 30.06
N GLY A 4 -4.25 -59.23 30.00
CA GLY A 4 -3.00 -58.75 29.39
C GLY A 4 -3.22 -58.55 27.90
N THR A 5 -3.84 -57.43 27.49
CA THR A 5 -3.96 -57.06 26.08
C THR A 5 -3.57 -55.61 25.90
N LEU A 6 -2.44 -55.45 25.22
CA LEU A 6 -1.85 -54.18 24.80
C LEU A 6 -2.78 -53.41 23.86
N LEU A 7 -2.91 -52.12 24.12
CA LEU A 7 -3.48 -51.12 23.23
C LEU A 7 -2.65 -51.06 21.94
N GLN A 8 -3.24 -51.45 20.81
CA GLN A 8 -2.71 -51.13 19.49
C GLN A 8 -3.01 -49.66 19.15
N PRO A 9 -2.04 -48.90 18.62
CA PRO A 9 -2.28 -47.53 18.17
C PRO A 9 -3.07 -47.50 16.86
N PRO A 10 -3.84 -46.43 16.60
CA PRO A 10 -4.68 -46.32 15.42
C PRO A 10 -3.87 -46.25 14.13
N ILE A 11 -4.35 -47.02 13.15
CA ILE A 11 -3.86 -47.17 11.80
C ILE A 11 -3.84 -45.80 11.10
N ARG A 12 -2.64 -45.35 10.70
CA ARG A 12 -2.46 -44.20 9.82
C ARG A 12 -3.14 -44.50 8.48
N SER A 13 -4.17 -43.73 8.14
CA SER A 13 -4.76 -43.70 6.81
C SER A 13 -3.71 -43.25 5.80
N GLN A 14 -3.39 -44.12 4.84
CA GLN A 14 -2.58 -43.79 3.67
C GLN A 14 -3.32 -42.75 2.82
N ALA A 15 -2.88 -41.50 2.88
CA ALA A 15 -3.24 -40.49 1.88
C ALA A 15 -2.63 -40.91 0.54
N ARG A 16 -3.50 -41.11 -0.46
CA ARG A 16 -3.10 -41.24 -1.87
C ARG A 16 -2.32 -39.98 -2.25
N LYS A 17 -1.08 -40.16 -2.70
CA LYS A 17 -0.34 -39.11 -3.41
C LYS A 17 -1.04 -38.85 -4.74
N THR A 18 -1.93 -37.87 -4.77
CA THR A 18 -2.22 -37.14 -6.00
C THR A 18 -0.98 -36.29 -6.28
N GLY A 19 -0.29 -36.60 -7.37
CA GLY A 19 0.84 -35.82 -7.83
C GLY A 19 0.36 -34.44 -8.23
N ASP A 20 0.69 -33.47 -7.39
CA ASP A 20 0.90 -32.05 -7.69
C ASP A 20 1.54 -31.46 -6.42
N GLY A 21 2.80 -31.81 -6.20
CA GLY A 21 3.64 -31.08 -5.26
C GLY A 21 3.97 -29.70 -5.85
N PRO A 22 4.24 -28.68 -5.02
CA PRO A 22 4.67 -27.39 -5.53
C PRO A 22 5.89 -27.60 -6.45
N PRO A 23 5.96 -26.91 -7.61
CA PRO A 23 7.04 -27.11 -8.55
C PRO A 23 8.38 -26.93 -7.85
N ILE A 24 9.24 -27.92 -8.05
CA ILE A 24 10.61 -27.95 -7.56
C ILE A 24 11.28 -26.66 -8.04
N ILE A 25 11.62 -25.80 -7.08
CA ILE A 25 12.31 -24.53 -7.30
C ILE A 25 13.65 -24.83 -7.96
N ALA A 26 13.72 -24.62 -9.28
CA ALA A 26 14.93 -24.82 -10.07
C ALA A 26 16.05 -23.88 -9.62
N GLU A 27 17.30 -24.27 -9.89
CA GLU A 27 18.57 -23.61 -9.50
C GLU A 27 18.75 -22.16 -10.02
N THR A 28 17.75 -21.59 -10.68
CA THR A 28 17.64 -20.19 -11.14
C THR A 28 16.73 -19.31 -10.27
N SER A 29 16.31 -19.80 -9.10
CA SER A 29 15.35 -19.12 -8.21
C SER A 29 15.72 -17.66 -7.88
N PRO A 30 14.73 -16.73 -7.84
CA PRO A 30 14.87 -15.41 -7.24
C PRO A 30 15.52 -15.46 -5.85
N ILE A 31 15.25 -16.52 -5.06
CA ILE A 31 15.84 -16.75 -3.74
C ILE A 31 17.37 -16.94 -3.82
N LEU A 32 17.88 -17.59 -4.86
CA LEU A 32 19.32 -17.79 -5.06
C LEU A 32 20.02 -16.50 -5.55
N TYR A 33 19.33 -15.69 -6.37
CA TYR A 33 19.80 -14.36 -6.76
C TYR A 33 19.83 -13.41 -5.56
N ILE A 34 18.75 -13.36 -4.77
CA ILE A 34 18.66 -12.64 -3.50
C ILE A 34 19.84 -13.03 -2.61
N ARG A 35 20.07 -14.34 -2.45
CA ARG A 35 21.17 -14.86 -1.64
C ARG A 35 22.55 -14.48 -2.20
N LYS A 36 22.76 -14.48 -3.52
CA LYS A 36 24.03 -14.06 -4.14
C LYS A 36 24.28 -12.55 -4.04
N GLN A 37 23.27 -11.70 -4.25
CA GLN A 37 23.40 -10.25 -4.08
C GLN A 37 23.62 -9.87 -2.61
N TRP A 38 22.86 -10.47 -1.69
CA TRP A 38 23.05 -10.29 -0.25
C TRP A 38 24.43 -10.73 0.25
N LEU A 39 24.96 -11.84 -0.28
CA LEU A 39 26.23 -12.40 0.19
C LEU A 39 27.48 -11.71 -0.39
N ASN A 40 27.43 -11.20 -1.62
CA ASN A 40 28.66 -10.75 -2.29
C ASN A 40 28.96 -9.25 -2.14
N ASN A 41 27.95 -8.37 -2.03
CA ASN A 41 28.17 -6.91 -1.90
C ASN A 41 27.13 -6.16 -1.02
N GLY A 42 25.92 -6.71 -0.80
CA GLY A 42 24.82 -5.96 -0.16
C GLY A 42 24.81 -5.90 1.37
N LYS A 43 25.53 -6.78 2.08
CA LYS A 43 25.45 -6.83 3.56
C LYS A 43 26.09 -5.61 4.24
N ASN A 44 27.21 -5.11 3.71
CA ASN A 44 27.87 -3.93 4.28
C ASN A 44 27.07 -2.65 4.02
N ASP A 45 26.59 -2.46 2.80
CA ASP A 45 25.73 -1.34 2.42
C ASP A 45 24.40 -1.32 3.22
N MET A 46 23.73 -2.47 3.36
CA MET A 46 22.54 -2.60 4.21
C MET A 46 22.83 -2.27 5.68
N ASN A 47 23.97 -2.73 6.22
CA ASN A 47 24.36 -2.43 7.59
C ASN A 47 24.64 -0.94 7.79
N GLU A 48 25.31 -0.29 6.83
CA GLU A 48 25.57 1.15 6.83
C GLU A 48 24.27 1.94 6.77
N PHE A 49 23.35 1.57 5.88
CA PHE A 49 22.00 2.13 5.81
C PHE A 49 21.27 2.02 7.15
N CYS A 50 21.19 0.81 7.71
CA CYS A 50 20.47 0.61 8.97
C CYS A 50 21.14 1.34 10.14
N SER A 51 22.47 1.43 10.14
CA SER A 51 23.23 2.23 11.11
C SER A 51 22.91 3.72 10.98
N ARG A 52 22.87 4.24 9.75
CA ARG A 52 22.48 5.62 9.44
C ARG A 52 21.08 5.92 9.95
N VAL A 53 20.10 5.07 9.66
CA VAL A 53 18.71 5.23 10.16
C VAL A 53 18.71 5.26 11.68
N ARG A 54 19.20 4.22 12.36
CA ARG A 54 19.19 4.12 13.82
C ARG A 54 19.94 5.24 14.54
N LYS A 55 20.99 5.79 13.93
CA LYS A 55 21.71 6.95 14.51
C LYS A 55 20.87 8.23 14.50
N ASN A 56 19.94 8.34 13.55
CA ASN A 56 19.10 9.52 13.35
C ASN A 56 17.64 9.31 13.80
N THR A 57 17.30 8.13 14.33
CA THR A 57 15.95 7.76 14.77
C THR A 57 16.02 7.02 16.12
N GLY A 58 15.07 7.24 17.04
CA GLY A 58 15.02 6.48 18.31
C GLY A 58 14.57 7.28 19.53
N ASN A 59 13.87 8.39 19.36
CA ASN A 59 13.16 9.06 20.46
C ASN A 59 11.70 8.55 20.54
N ASP A 60 11.09 8.64 21.72
CA ASP A 60 9.74 8.11 21.99
C ASP A 60 8.64 8.75 21.11
N ASN A 61 8.90 9.95 20.57
CA ASN A 61 7.97 10.71 19.73
C ASN A 61 8.18 10.50 18.21
N THR A 62 8.97 9.50 17.81
CA THR A 62 9.22 9.16 16.41
C THR A 62 8.57 7.83 16.05
N LEU A 63 7.62 7.86 15.11
CA LEU A 63 7.11 6.65 14.46
C LEU A 63 8.01 6.32 13.27
N LEU A 64 8.81 5.25 13.40
CA LEU A 64 9.65 4.72 12.32
C LEU A 64 8.94 3.57 11.61
N PHE A 65 8.78 3.65 10.29
CA PHE A 65 8.22 2.58 9.47
C PHE A 65 8.96 2.43 8.14
N GLY A 66 8.91 1.25 7.55
CA GLY A 66 9.41 1.05 6.18
C GLY A 66 8.34 1.43 5.16
N LEU A 67 8.73 2.02 4.03
CA LEU A 67 7.86 2.30 2.90
C LEU A 67 8.50 1.85 1.57
N ILE A 68 7.74 1.11 0.77
CA ILE A 68 8.07 0.72 -0.61
C ILE A 68 6.84 0.95 -1.50
N ALA A 69 7.04 1.40 -2.73
CA ALA A 69 5.95 1.70 -3.67
C ALA A 69 6.21 1.06 -5.03
N ASP A 70 5.16 0.75 -5.77
CA ASP A 70 5.19 0.40 -7.20
C ASP A 70 6.26 -0.65 -7.52
N THR A 71 6.11 -1.83 -6.95
CA THR A 71 7.06 -2.93 -7.18
C THR A 71 6.81 -3.62 -8.52
N HIS A 72 5.57 -3.57 -9.04
CA HIS A 72 5.13 -4.16 -10.30
C HIS A 72 5.71 -5.57 -10.51
N PHE A 73 5.57 -6.44 -9.52
CA PHE A 73 6.09 -7.79 -9.66
C PHE A 73 5.45 -8.50 -10.85
N GLU A 74 6.30 -9.05 -11.72
CA GLU A 74 5.88 -9.95 -12.79
C GLU A 74 6.71 -11.24 -12.71
N GLU A 75 6.04 -12.38 -12.71
CA GLU A 75 6.71 -13.67 -12.74
C GLU A 75 7.33 -13.92 -14.12
N LYS A 76 8.67 -13.87 -14.19
CA LYS A 76 9.46 -14.06 -15.40
C LYS A 76 10.71 -14.90 -15.14
N ASN A 77 11.25 -15.48 -16.20
CA ASN A 77 12.42 -16.34 -16.14
C ASN A 77 13.74 -15.58 -15.98
N ASN A 78 13.86 -14.39 -16.57
CA ASN A 78 15.06 -13.57 -16.47
C ASN A 78 14.81 -12.36 -15.54
N LEU A 79 15.59 -12.29 -14.47
CA LEU A 79 15.47 -11.26 -13.43
C LEU A 79 15.80 -9.84 -13.92
N ALA A 80 16.48 -9.69 -15.06
CA ALA A 80 16.73 -8.39 -15.68
C ALA A 80 15.51 -7.84 -16.44
N GLU A 81 14.46 -8.65 -16.64
CA GLU A 81 13.23 -8.20 -17.28
C GLU A 81 12.40 -7.33 -16.32
N TYR A 82 11.55 -6.49 -16.91
CA TYR A 82 10.62 -5.61 -16.19
C TYR A 82 9.84 -6.36 -15.10
N GLY A 83 9.90 -5.86 -13.86
CA GLY A 83 9.17 -6.43 -12.72
C GLY A 83 9.72 -7.73 -12.14
N ALA A 84 10.65 -8.42 -12.82
CA ALA A 84 11.07 -9.77 -12.47
C ALA A 84 11.89 -9.86 -11.16
N ASN A 85 12.59 -8.78 -10.80
CA ASN A 85 13.40 -8.67 -9.59
C ASN A 85 12.67 -8.09 -8.37
N ALA A 86 11.37 -7.77 -8.49
CA ALA A 86 10.60 -7.10 -7.44
C ALA A 86 10.61 -7.85 -6.09
N LEU A 87 10.48 -9.19 -6.10
CA LEU A 87 10.55 -10.00 -4.88
C LEU A 87 11.89 -9.84 -4.15
N ALA A 88 12.99 -9.65 -4.89
CA ALA A 88 14.29 -9.42 -4.29
C ALA A 88 14.36 -8.10 -3.54
N HIS A 89 13.77 -7.04 -4.12
CA HIS A 89 13.67 -5.73 -3.48
C HIS A 89 12.82 -5.81 -2.22
N MET A 90 11.66 -6.50 -2.28
CA MET A 90 10.76 -6.68 -1.14
C MET A 90 11.40 -7.46 0.02
N HIS A 91 12.15 -8.53 -0.25
CA HIS A 91 12.88 -9.26 0.78
C HIS A 91 13.99 -8.41 1.42
N ALA A 92 14.74 -7.65 0.62
CA ALA A 92 15.78 -6.75 1.13
C ALA A 92 15.17 -5.65 2.02
N PHE A 93 14.09 -5.01 1.54
CA PHE A 93 13.32 -4.03 2.29
C PHE A 93 12.76 -4.59 3.60
N ALA A 94 12.17 -5.79 3.57
CA ALA A 94 11.62 -6.43 4.76
C ALA A 94 12.72 -6.72 5.82
N ALA A 95 13.86 -7.24 5.39
CA ALA A 95 15.01 -7.47 6.26
C ALA A 95 15.59 -6.16 6.83
N ALA A 96 15.62 -5.09 6.02
CA ALA A 96 16.04 -3.77 6.44
C ALA A 96 15.12 -3.19 7.53
N GLY A 97 13.80 -3.27 7.34
CA GLY A 97 12.83 -2.76 8.31
C GLY A 97 12.99 -3.41 9.67
N LYS A 98 13.19 -4.73 9.72
CA LYS A 98 13.51 -5.43 10.97
C LYS A 98 14.81 -4.93 11.59
N SER A 99 15.84 -4.76 10.78
CA SER A 99 17.17 -4.31 11.24
C SER A 99 17.18 -2.86 11.73
N CYS A 100 16.31 -2.01 11.18
CA CYS A 100 16.12 -0.62 11.59
C CYS A 100 15.21 -0.45 12.81
N ASN A 101 14.60 -1.53 13.32
CA ASN A 101 13.53 -1.48 14.32
C ASN A 101 12.29 -0.69 13.85
N ALA A 102 11.92 -0.83 12.58
CA ALA A 102 10.67 -0.27 12.07
C ALA A 102 9.46 -0.89 12.78
N ARG A 103 8.44 -0.07 13.05
CA ARG A 103 7.21 -0.48 13.72
C ARG A 103 6.32 -1.37 12.86
N PHE A 104 6.33 -1.11 11.56
CA PHE A 104 5.64 -1.85 10.50
C PHE A 104 6.31 -1.57 9.14
N LEU A 105 5.91 -2.33 8.13
CA LEU A 105 6.22 -2.09 6.72
C LEU A 105 4.95 -1.65 5.99
N LEU A 106 5.08 -0.76 5.01
CA LEU A 106 4.00 -0.25 4.19
C LEU A 106 4.34 -0.43 2.71
N HIS A 107 3.48 -1.10 1.96
CA HIS A 107 3.51 -1.12 0.49
C HIS A 107 2.42 -0.21 -0.06
N VAL A 108 2.79 0.82 -0.82
CA VAL A 108 1.88 1.91 -1.23
C VAL A 108 1.16 1.63 -2.56
N GLY A 109 0.78 0.38 -2.84
CA GLY A 109 0.10 -0.02 -4.09
C GLY A 109 1.02 -0.35 -5.27
N ASP A 110 0.40 -0.93 -6.30
CA ASP A 110 1.02 -1.48 -7.51
C ASP A 110 2.03 -2.58 -7.19
N MET A 111 1.55 -3.60 -6.48
CA MET A 111 2.32 -4.79 -6.10
C MET A 111 2.56 -5.71 -7.30
N SER A 112 1.56 -5.83 -8.18
CA SER A 112 1.64 -6.57 -9.45
C SER A 112 1.45 -5.60 -10.60
N ASN A 113 1.87 -5.97 -11.81
CA ASN A 113 1.68 -5.09 -12.97
C ASN A 113 0.26 -5.14 -13.56
N GLY A 114 -0.62 -6.03 -13.08
CA GLY A 114 -2.03 -6.05 -13.49
C GLY A 114 -2.30 -6.36 -14.97
N ASN A 115 -1.29 -6.84 -15.71
CA ASN A 115 -1.32 -7.01 -17.16
C ASN A 115 -1.16 -8.49 -17.59
N ARG A 116 -1.56 -9.40 -16.70
CA ARG A 116 -1.49 -10.85 -16.88
C ARG A 116 -2.85 -11.49 -16.61
N PRO A 117 -3.10 -12.72 -17.08
CA PRO A 117 -4.30 -13.47 -16.70
C PRO A 117 -4.45 -13.53 -15.18
N LYS A 118 -5.68 -13.47 -14.68
CA LYS A 118 -6.03 -13.38 -13.26
C LYS A 118 -5.29 -14.38 -12.39
N VAL A 119 -5.16 -15.62 -12.87
CA VAL A 119 -4.47 -16.71 -12.17
C VAL A 119 -3.01 -16.33 -11.85
N GLN A 120 -2.32 -15.68 -12.79
CA GLN A 120 -0.95 -15.22 -12.58
C GLN A 120 -0.92 -13.99 -11.66
N SER A 121 -1.74 -12.97 -11.90
CA SER A 121 -1.74 -11.73 -11.10
C SER A 121 -2.09 -12.00 -9.62
N ARG A 122 -3.00 -12.94 -9.35
CA ARG A 122 -3.31 -13.38 -7.97
C ARG A 122 -2.11 -14.00 -7.27
N ARG A 123 -1.35 -14.84 -7.98
CA ARG A 123 -0.14 -15.48 -7.47
C ARG A 123 0.96 -14.45 -7.23
N GLU A 124 1.11 -13.48 -8.13
CA GLU A 124 2.04 -12.36 -7.99
C GLU A 124 1.73 -11.53 -6.72
N ALA A 125 0.47 -11.13 -6.52
CA ALA A 125 0.05 -10.41 -5.31
C ALA A 125 0.35 -11.21 -4.02
N ALA A 126 0.04 -12.52 -4.01
CA ALA A 126 0.29 -13.39 -2.86
C ALA A 126 1.79 -13.53 -2.55
N LEU A 127 2.64 -13.75 -3.57
CA LEU A 127 4.09 -13.87 -3.42
C LEU A 127 4.72 -12.55 -2.95
N SER A 128 4.28 -11.42 -3.49
CA SER A 128 4.71 -10.08 -3.06
C SER A 128 4.40 -9.86 -1.57
N ALA A 129 3.19 -10.20 -1.14
CA ALA A 129 2.78 -10.08 0.26
C ALA A 129 3.57 -11.03 1.19
N GLU A 130 3.85 -12.26 0.75
CA GLU A 130 4.70 -13.20 1.49
C GLU A 130 6.14 -12.68 1.64
N ALA A 131 6.73 -12.12 0.58
CA ALA A 131 8.07 -11.57 0.61
C ALA A 131 8.21 -10.46 1.67
N LEU A 132 7.22 -9.58 1.78
CA LEU A 132 7.19 -8.51 2.79
C LEU A 132 7.01 -9.04 4.22
N ARG A 133 6.13 -10.05 4.40
CA ARG A 133 5.91 -10.70 5.68
C ARG A 133 7.13 -11.49 6.19
N SER A 134 8.09 -11.81 5.33
CA SER A 134 9.29 -12.58 5.71
C SER A 134 10.12 -11.99 6.86
N SER A 135 9.96 -10.70 7.16
CA SER A 135 10.60 -10.03 8.31
C SER A 135 10.00 -10.44 9.67
N GLY A 136 8.71 -10.80 9.69
CA GLY A 136 7.88 -10.96 10.89
C GLY A 136 7.35 -9.63 11.47
N LEU A 137 7.59 -8.49 10.82
CA LEU A 137 6.94 -7.22 11.17
C LEU A 137 5.49 -7.18 10.64
N PRO A 138 4.59 -6.42 11.27
CA PRO A 138 3.30 -6.09 10.66
C PRO A 138 3.50 -5.43 9.29
N VAL A 139 2.70 -5.83 8.30
CA VAL A 139 2.73 -5.27 6.95
C VAL A 139 1.38 -4.69 6.59
N LEU A 140 1.40 -3.43 6.16
CA LEU A 140 0.26 -2.67 5.67
C LEU A 140 0.35 -2.60 4.15
N PHE A 141 -0.79 -2.80 3.49
CA PHE A 141 -0.89 -2.74 2.05
C PHE A 141 -1.92 -1.68 1.67
N VAL A 142 -1.59 -0.91 0.64
CA VAL A 142 -2.51 -0.04 -0.10
C VAL A 142 -2.72 -0.68 -1.45
N ILE A 143 -3.94 -0.67 -1.96
CA ILE A 143 -4.27 -1.15 -3.29
C ILE A 143 -3.96 -0.06 -4.34
N GLY A 144 -3.26 -0.43 -5.41
CA GLY A 144 -2.96 0.45 -6.53
C GLY A 144 -3.79 0.17 -7.78
N ASN A 145 -3.67 1.03 -8.79
CA ASN A 145 -4.46 0.93 -10.03
C ASN A 145 -4.12 -0.29 -10.91
N HIS A 146 -3.00 -0.96 -10.65
CA HIS A 146 -2.66 -2.22 -11.30
C HIS A 146 -3.19 -3.45 -10.56
N ASP A 147 -3.49 -3.33 -9.28
CA ASP A 147 -3.64 -4.48 -8.36
C ASP A 147 -4.95 -5.26 -8.54
N ASP A 148 -5.99 -4.63 -9.10
CA ASP A 148 -7.28 -5.27 -9.39
C ASP A 148 -7.31 -5.99 -10.75
N ASN A 149 -6.19 -5.98 -11.47
CA ASN A 149 -6.01 -6.63 -12.78
C ASN A 149 -6.97 -6.14 -13.88
N THR A 150 -7.62 -4.98 -13.70
CA THR A 150 -8.49 -4.40 -14.73
C THR A 150 -7.69 -3.86 -15.92
N TYR A 151 -6.40 -3.60 -15.77
CA TYR A 151 -5.50 -3.32 -16.91
C TYR A 151 -5.53 -4.49 -17.92
N PHE A 152 -5.35 -5.74 -17.48
CA PHE A 152 -5.47 -6.90 -18.36
C PHE A 152 -6.87 -7.01 -18.99
N CYS A 153 -7.91 -6.73 -18.21
CA CYS A 153 -9.30 -6.75 -18.68
C CYS A 153 -9.53 -5.76 -19.82
N ARG A 154 -9.03 -4.52 -19.70
CA ARG A 154 -9.15 -3.47 -20.73
C ARG A 154 -8.69 -3.95 -22.10
N ASP A 155 -7.59 -4.69 -22.12
CA ASP A 155 -6.92 -5.09 -23.36
C ASP A 155 -7.37 -6.47 -23.87
N ASN A 156 -7.84 -7.37 -22.99
CA ASN A 156 -8.06 -8.80 -23.34
C ASN A 156 -9.41 -9.38 -22.92
N ALA A 157 -9.99 -8.89 -21.82
CA ALA A 157 -11.21 -9.44 -21.21
C ALA A 157 -12.11 -8.31 -20.71
N PRO A 158 -12.68 -7.49 -21.62
CA PRO A 158 -13.29 -6.22 -21.25
C PRO A 158 -14.58 -6.39 -20.44
N ASP A 159 -15.14 -7.60 -20.37
CA ASP A 159 -16.26 -7.96 -19.50
C ASP A 159 -15.88 -8.08 -18.01
N GLY A 160 -14.58 -8.00 -17.69
CA GLY A 160 -14.07 -8.11 -16.32
C GLY A 160 -13.94 -9.53 -15.80
N SER A 161 -14.07 -10.55 -16.66
CA SER A 161 -13.92 -11.96 -16.28
C SER A 161 -12.55 -12.29 -15.66
N GLU A 162 -11.53 -11.47 -15.94
CA GLU A 162 -10.15 -11.60 -15.43
C GLU A 162 -9.81 -10.56 -14.34
N ALA A 163 -10.79 -9.81 -13.84
CA ALA A 163 -10.57 -8.82 -12.78
C ALA A 163 -10.49 -9.48 -11.40
N ILE A 164 -9.75 -8.87 -10.49
CA ILE A 164 -9.63 -9.25 -9.08
C ILE A 164 -10.46 -8.25 -8.28
N SER A 165 -11.49 -8.71 -7.56
CA SER A 165 -12.28 -7.80 -6.73
C SER A 165 -11.46 -7.30 -5.54
N GLY A 166 -11.78 -6.12 -5.01
CA GLY A 166 -11.11 -5.57 -3.83
C GLY A 166 -11.06 -6.54 -2.63
N PRO A 167 -12.17 -7.22 -2.25
CA PRO A 167 -12.13 -8.26 -1.22
C PRO A 167 -11.25 -9.46 -1.57
N GLU A 168 -11.22 -9.88 -2.85
CA GLU A 168 -10.33 -10.95 -3.31
C GLU A 168 -8.86 -10.53 -3.18
N TRP A 169 -8.50 -9.33 -3.63
CA TRP A 169 -7.15 -8.79 -3.50
C TRP A 169 -6.72 -8.67 -2.04
N GLN A 170 -7.59 -8.10 -1.18
CA GLN A 170 -7.30 -7.95 0.24
C GLN A 170 -7.03 -9.29 0.93
N ASN A 171 -7.78 -10.34 0.58
CA ASN A 171 -7.54 -11.68 1.10
C ASN A 171 -6.22 -12.31 0.61
N LEU A 172 -5.75 -11.96 -0.60
CA LEU A 172 -4.45 -12.41 -1.09
C LEU A 172 -3.30 -11.76 -0.33
N VAL A 173 -3.40 -10.45 -0.07
CA VAL A 173 -2.33 -9.70 0.59
C VAL A 173 -2.42 -9.75 2.11
N GLN A 174 -3.57 -10.03 2.70
CA GLN A 174 -3.78 -10.16 4.15
C GLN A 174 -4.74 -11.34 4.47
N PRO A 175 -4.28 -12.59 4.28
CA PRO A 175 -5.13 -13.78 4.46
C PRO A 175 -5.59 -14.00 5.90
N ASP A 176 -4.84 -13.49 6.88
CA ASP A 176 -5.18 -13.57 8.31
C ASP A 176 -6.06 -12.39 8.78
N GLY A 177 -6.50 -11.53 7.84
CA GLY A 177 -7.24 -10.31 8.11
C GLY A 177 -6.35 -9.08 8.32
N LEU A 178 -7.00 -7.94 8.56
CA LEU A 178 -6.31 -6.68 8.83
C LEU A 178 -5.44 -6.77 10.09
N PRO A 179 -4.38 -5.93 10.20
CA PRO A 179 -3.55 -5.86 11.39
C PRO A 179 -4.36 -5.62 12.67
N ALA A 180 -3.90 -6.19 13.78
CA ALA A 180 -4.56 -6.02 15.08
C ALA A 180 -4.76 -4.54 15.43
N GLY A 181 -5.98 -4.18 15.82
CA GLY A 181 -6.37 -2.81 16.14
C GLY A 181 -6.85 -1.98 14.94
N ALA A 182 -6.83 -2.53 13.72
CA ALA A 182 -7.37 -1.84 12.55
C ALA A 182 -8.89 -1.70 12.64
N ILE A 183 -9.40 -0.52 12.28
CA ILE A 183 -10.83 -0.25 12.16
C ILE A 183 -11.14 -0.06 10.68
N ALA A 184 -11.87 -1.01 10.09
CA ALA A 184 -12.20 -1.04 8.68
C ALA A 184 -13.46 -0.23 8.35
N ALA A 185 -13.47 0.35 7.15
CA ALA A 185 -14.69 0.79 6.51
C ALA A 185 -15.60 -0.43 6.26
N PRO A 186 -16.89 -0.36 6.67
CA PRO A 186 -17.85 -1.42 6.34
C PRO A 186 -17.97 -1.59 4.83
N GLU A 187 -17.89 -2.82 4.33
CA GLU A 187 -18.11 -3.19 2.93
C GLU A 187 -17.15 -2.58 1.89
N VAL A 188 -16.20 -1.74 2.32
CA VAL A 188 -15.15 -1.17 1.47
C VAL A 188 -13.83 -1.91 1.72
N SER A 189 -13.30 -2.55 0.69
CA SER A 189 -11.99 -3.19 0.78
C SER A 189 -10.87 -2.17 0.88
N ASN A 190 -9.83 -2.50 1.63
CA ASN A 190 -8.60 -1.72 1.77
C ASN A 190 -8.79 -0.24 2.20
N CYS A 191 -9.88 0.07 2.90
CA CYS A 191 -10.04 1.35 3.60
C CYS A 191 -10.17 1.09 5.10
N TYR A 192 -9.21 1.60 5.90
CA TYR A 192 -9.18 1.39 7.35
C TYR A 192 -8.22 2.38 8.01
N TYR A 193 -8.31 2.52 9.34
CA TYR A 193 -7.31 3.23 10.11
C TYR A 193 -6.69 2.40 11.23
N LEU A 194 -5.47 2.79 11.63
CA LEU A 194 -4.73 2.27 12.77
C LEU A 194 -4.25 3.43 13.64
N ASP A 195 -4.43 3.30 14.94
CA ASP A 195 -3.96 4.31 15.89
C ASP A 195 -2.61 3.92 16.49
N PHE A 196 -1.72 4.90 16.61
CA PHE A 196 -0.44 4.85 17.31
C PHE A 196 -0.48 5.85 18.47
N PRO A 197 -1.05 5.48 19.63
CA PRO A 197 -1.30 6.41 20.74
C PRO A 197 -0.04 7.05 21.32
N ASP A 198 1.07 6.32 21.34
CA ASP A 198 2.36 6.80 21.85
C ASP A 198 2.85 8.03 21.08
N GLN A 199 2.59 8.07 19.77
CA GLN A 199 2.93 9.20 18.90
C GLN A 199 1.71 10.10 18.62
N LYS A 200 0.52 9.77 19.14
CA LYS A 200 -0.74 10.47 18.83
C LYS A 200 -0.94 10.58 17.31
N VAL A 201 -0.77 9.48 16.59
CA VAL A 201 -0.94 9.41 15.13
C VAL A 201 -2.04 8.43 14.77
N ARG A 202 -2.96 8.85 13.91
CA ARG A 202 -3.86 7.94 13.19
C ARG A 202 -3.33 7.74 11.78
N LEU A 203 -3.01 6.52 11.42
CA LEU A 203 -2.68 6.15 10.04
C LEU A 203 -3.98 5.77 9.32
N LEU A 204 -4.34 6.51 8.28
CA LEU A 204 -5.52 6.27 7.46
C LEU A 204 -5.11 5.70 6.11
N ILE A 205 -5.54 4.47 5.81
CA ILE A 205 -5.36 3.84 4.51
C ILE A 205 -6.61 4.09 3.67
N LEU A 206 -6.41 4.65 2.47
CA LEU A 206 -7.43 4.98 1.49
C LEU A 206 -7.36 4.02 0.31
N ASN A 207 -8.51 3.63 -0.22
CA ASN A 207 -8.64 2.90 -1.47
C ASN A 207 -9.03 3.90 -2.58
N ALA A 208 -8.07 4.30 -3.41
CA ALA A 208 -8.27 5.27 -4.49
C ALA A 208 -8.91 4.68 -5.76
N ILE A 209 -9.18 3.37 -5.78
CA ILE A 209 -9.83 2.67 -6.89
C ILE A 209 -11.13 2.00 -6.42
N ASP A 210 -11.80 2.62 -5.46
CA ASP A 210 -13.05 2.15 -4.87
C ASP A 210 -14.24 2.53 -5.78
N LEU A 211 -14.22 1.93 -6.96
CA LEU A 211 -15.24 2.06 -8.00
C LEU A 211 -15.97 0.74 -8.22
N PRO A 212 -17.22 0.77 -8.71
CA PRO A 212 -17.96 -0.46 -9.00
C PRO A 212 -17.24 -1.38 -10.00
N LEU A 213 -17.01 -2.63 -9.58
CA LEU A 213 -16.56 -3.69 -10.47
C LEU A 213 -17.77 -4.35 -11.14
N GLU A 214 -18.39 -3.63 -12.08
CA GLU A 214 -19.58 -4.09 -12.80
C GLU A 214 -19.52 -3.73 -14.29
N THR A 215 -20.27 -4.48 -15.09
CA THR A 215 -20.38 -4.22 -16.54
C THR A 215 -21.47 -3.20 -16.84
N GLY A 216 -21.16 -2.25 -17.72
CA GLY A 216 -22.14 -1.35 -18.29
C GLY A 216 -23.02 -2.01 -19.38
N PRO A 217 -23.95 -1.26 -19.98
CA PRO A 217 -24.90 -1.78 -20.98
C PRO A 217 -24.26 -2.37 -22.24
N ASN A 218 -22.99 -2.04 -22.52
CA ASN A 218 -22.23 -2.54 -23.66
C ASN A 218 -21.53 -3.89 -23.38
N GLY A 219 -21.75 -4.49 -22.20
CA GLY A 219 -21.12 -5.74 -21.78
C GLY A 219 -19.65 -5.61 -21.40
N LYS A 220 -19.13 -4.38 -21.27
CA LYS A 220 -17.77 -4.10 -20.79
C LYS A 220 -17.81 -3.50 -19.39
N LEU A 221 -16.73 -3.61 -18.62
CA LEU A 221 -16.59 -2.91 -17.33
C LEU A 221 -16.86 -1.41 -17.48
N LYS A 222 -17.57 -0.84 -16.50
CA LYS A 222 -17.77 0.62 -16.39
C LYS A 222 -16.44 1.34 -16.18
N TYR A 223 -15.57 0.74 -15.36
CA TYR A 223 -14.28 1.30 -15.00
C TYR A 223 -13.15 0.31 -15.20
N TYR A 224 -12.01 0.82 -15.66
CA TYR A 224 -10.74 0.11 -15.62
C TYR A 224 -9.83 0.93 -14.72
N SER A 225 -9.52 0.40 -13.54
CA SER A 225 -8.82 1.11 -12.48
C SER A 225 -7.46 1.62 -12.90
N ILE A 226 -6.83 1.00 -13.92
CA ILE A 226 -5.62 1.50 -14.57
C ILE A 226 -5.69 2.98 -14.98
N ASN A 227 -6.88 3.47 -15.32
CA ASN A 227 -7.11 4.84 -15.79
C ASN A 227 -8.19 5.60 -15.00
N HIS A 228 -9.05 4.90 -14.25
CA HIS A 228 -10.19 5.51 -13.57
C HIS A 228 -10.10 5.27 -12.07
N HIS A 229 -10.28 6.33 -11.29
CA HIS A 229 -9.98 6.32 -9.87
C HIS A 229 -11.09 7.08 -9.13
N GLY A 230 -11.52 6.58 -7.99
CA GLY A 230 -12.63 7.17 -7.23
C GLY A 230 -12.75 6.59 -5.84
N PHE A 231 -13.46 7.34 -5.00
CA PHE A 231 -13.92 6.91 -3.68
C PHE A 231 -15.42 6.65 -3.72
N SER A 232 -15.89 5.53 -3.20
CA SER A 232 -17.33 5.31 -3.03
C SER A 232 -17.93 6.21 -1.96
N GLU A 233 -19.25 6.39 -1.99
CA GLU A 233 -20.01 7.05 -0.93
C GLU A 233 -19.72 6.41 0.45
N ALA A 234 -19.74 5.08 0.52
CA ALA A 234 -19.49 4.33 1.75
C ALA A 234 -18.10 4.61 2.35
N GLN A 235 -17.08 4.78 1.49
CA GLN A 235 -15.74 5.14 1.94
C GLN A 235 -15.70 6.57 2.49
N LEU A 236 -16.31 7.54 1.79
CA LEU A 236 -16.34 8.93 2.25
C LEU A 236 -17.13 9.09 3.57
N GLU A 237 -18.27 8.40 3.69
CA GLU A 237 -19.07 8.32 4.91
C GLU A 237 -18.25 7.74 6.09
N PHE A 238 -17.54 6.62 5.86
CA PHE A 238 -16.65 6.05 6.86
C PHE A 238 -15.56 7.05 7.29
N ILE A 239 -14.94 7.72 6.32
CA ILE A 239 -13.89 8.71 6.60
C ILE A 239 -14.45 9.81 7.49
N VAL A 240 -15.55 10.46 7.10
CA VAL A 240 -16.13 11.59 7.84
C VAL A 240 -16.60 11.19 9.24
N HIS A 241 -17.40 10.11 9.34
CA HIS A 241 -18.12 9.82 10.59
C HIS A 241 -17.36 8.90 11.55
N LYS A 242 -16.30 8.22 11.06
CA LYS A 242 -15.48 7.31 11.87
C LYS A 242 -14.00 7.70 11.87
N ALA A 243 -13.34 7.75 10.71
CA ALA A 243 -11.89 7.92 10.67
C ALA A 243 -11.43 9.33 11.12
N LEU A 244 -12.19 10.37 10.76
CA LEU A 244 -11.95 11.77 11.12
C LEU A 244 -12.68 12.19 12.40
N ASN A 245 -13.40 11.28 13.04
CA ASN A 245 -14.10 11.55 14.29
C ASN A 245 -13.21 11.20 15.48
N PHE A 246 -12.76 12.24 16.19
CA PHE A 246 -11.90 12.12 17.36
C PHE A 246 -12.63 12.43 18.68
N SER A 247 -13.96 12.55 18.66
CA SER A 247 -14.75 12.98 19.82
C SER A 247 -14.57 12.10 21.06
N ASN A 248 -14.19 10.83 20.88
CA ASN A 248 -13.96 9.87 21.97
C ASN A 248 -12.47 9.55 22.19
N VAL A 249 -11.56 10.29 21.55
CA VAL A 249 -10.12 10.07 21.66
C VAL A 249 -9.54 11.04 22.70
N PRO A 250 -8.91 10.55 23.79
CA PRO A 250 -8.27 11.40 24.78
C PRO A 250 -7.13 12.23 24.18
N ASP A 251 -7.05 13.49 24.60
CA ASP A 251 -6.09 14.48 24.12
C ASP A 251 -6.12 14.64 22.58
N SER A 252 -7.31 14.47 21.99
CA SER A 252 -7.48 14.43 20.53
C SER A 252 -6.88 15.64 19.80
N GLU A 253 -6.77 16.79 20.45
CA GLU A 253 -6.13 18.00 19.91
C GLU A 253 -4.63 17.83 19.61
N GLN A 254 -3.98 16.83 20.21
CA GLN A 254 -2.56 16.51 19.97
C GLN A 254 -2.39 15.49 18.83
N TRP A 255 -3.49 14.89 18.37
CA TRP A 255 -3.45 13.88 17.32
C TRP A 255 -3.33 14.50 15.93
N GLY A 256 -2.63 13.78 15.06
CA GLY A 256 -2.59 14.06 13.63
C GLY A 256 -2.87 12.82 12.79
N ILE A 257 -3.37 13.04 11.58
CA ILE A 257 -3.62 11.97 10.61
C ILE A 257 -2.46 11.88 9.64
N LEU A 258 -1.89 10.69 9.48
CA LEU A 258 -1.05 10.34 8.35
C LEU A 258 -1.92 9.56 7.36
N ALA A 259 -2.29 10.18 6.24
CA ALA A 259 -3.06 9.52 5.21
C ALA A 259 -2.13 8.78 4.25
N VAL A 260 -2.60 7.67 3.69
CA VAL A 260 -1.90 6.91 2.67
C VAL A 260 -2.90 6.53 1.59
N SER A 261 -2.58 6.87 0.36
CA SER A 261 -3.33 6.52 -0.85
C SER A 261 -2.33 6.07 -1.88
N HIS A 262 -2.69 5.20 -2.81
CA HIS A 262 -1.75 4.84 -3.87
C HIS A 262 -1.37 6.05 -4.74
N MET A 263 -2.32 6.94 -5.01
CA MET A 263 -2.14 8.15 -5.80
C MET A 263 -2.51 9.41 -5.01
N ALA A 264 -1.94 10.55 -5.39
CA ALA A 264 -2.34 11.85 -4.87
C ALA A 264 -3.81 12.16 -5.22
N LEU A 265 -4.49 12.98 -4.41
CA LEU A 265 -5.93 13.20 -4.56
C LEU A 265 -6.28 13.91 -5.88
N GLY A 266 -5.35 14.65 -6.47
CA GLY A 266 -5.52 15.27 -7.79
C GLY A 266 -5.70 14.27 -8.95
N PHE A 267 -5.32 13.00 -8.78
CA PHE A 267 -5.57 11.94 -9.77
C PHE A 267 -6.93 11.27 -9.61
N VAL A 268 -7.58 11.41 -8.45
CA VAL A 268 -8.84 10.75 -8.15
C VAL A 268 -10.00 11.60 -8.66
N LEU A 269 -10.93 11.00 -9.42
CA LEU A 269 -12.02 11.74 -10.08
C LEU A 269 -12.89 12.54 -9.09
N ASN A 270 -13.10 12.01 -7.89
CA ASN A 270 -13.76 12.72 -6.79
C ASN A 270 -12.81 13.01 -5.62
N GLY A 271 -11.51 13.07 -5.88
CA GLY A 271 -10.50 13.53 -4.93
C GLY A 271 -10.73 14.95 -4.38
N PRO A 272 -11.24 15.93 -5.17
CA PRO A 272 -11.58 17.25 -4.62
C PRO A 272 -12.62 17.22 -3.50
N ALA A 273 -13.56 16.26 -3.51
CA ALA A 273 -14.49 16.04 -2.41
C ALA A 273 -13.77 15.68 -1.10
N LEU A 274 -12.79 14.77 -1.16
CA LEU A 274 -12.00 14.40 0.00
C LEU A 274 -11.07 15.55 0.46
N MET A 275 -10.50 16.31 -0.46
CA MET A 275 -9.72 17.52 -0.12
C MET A 275 -10.58 18.56 0.62
N LYS A 276 -11.83 18.77 0.20
CA LYS A 276 -12.80 19.66 0.88
C LYS A 276 -13.12 19.17 2.30
N ILE A 277 -13.32 17.86 2.46
CA ILE A 277 -13.51 17.22 3.78
C ILE A 277 -12.28 17.42 4.68
N PHE A 278 -11.07 17.18 4.16
CA PHE A 278 -9.83 17.40 4.90
C PHE A 278 -9.63 18.86 5.30
N HIS A 279 -9.97 19.81 4.43
CA HIS A 279 -9.94 21.23 4.77
C HIS A 279 -10.91 21.57 5.92
N ALA A 280 -12.14 21.04 5.89
CA ALA A 280 -13.09 21.21 7.00
C ALA A 280 -12.55 20.59 8.30
N PHE A 281 -11.90 19.42 8.24
CA PHE A 281 -11.27 18.79 9.40
C PHE A 281 -10.12 19.63 9.98
N GLN A 282 -9.25 20.17 9.11
CA GLN A 282 -8.13 21.02 9.52
C GLN A 282 -8.57 22.33 10.17
N THR A 283 -9.69 22.89 9.71
CA THR A 283 -10.23 24.14 10.24
C THR A 283 -11.21 23.95 11.39
N GLY A 284 -11.61 22.71 11.68
CA GLY A 284 -12.71 22.41 12.62
C GLY A 284 -14.05 22.95 12.12
N GLY A 285 -14.21 23.05 10.81
CA GLY A 285 -15.38 23.62 10.14
C GLY A 285 -16.43 22.58 9.76
N ARG A 286 -17.25 22.96 8.78
CA ARG A 286 -18.28 22.13 8.16
C ARG A 286 -18.15 22.19 6.66
N CYS A 287 -18.50 21.12 5.98
CA CYS A 287 -18.67 21.12 4.54
C CYS A 287 -19.77 20.16 4.13
N ARG A 288 -20.30 20.36 2.92
CA ARG A 288 -21.07 19.38 2.17
C ARG A 288 -20.41 19.20 0.82
N THR A 289 -20.16 17.96 0.41
CA THR A 289 -19.62 17.67 -0.93
C THR A 289 -20.74 17.62 -1.96
N GLY A 290 -20.39 17.75 -3.24
CA GLY A 290 -21.36 17.70 -4.33
C GLY A 290 -20.70 17.63 -5.71
N ALA A 291 -21.50 17.90 -6.74
CA ALA A 291 -21.08 17.84 -8.15
C ALA A 291 -19.96 18.85 -8.48
N GLU A 292 -19.81 19.92 -7.70
CA GLU A 292 -18.73 20.88 -7.85
C GLU A 292 -17.36 20.36 -7.35
N ASP A 293 -17.35 19.25 -6.61
CA ASP A 293 -16.16 18.69 -5.96
C ASP A 293 -15.66 17.42 -6.67
N VAL A 294 -15.95 17.29 -7.96
CA VAL A 294 -15.38 16.25 -8.83
C VAL A 294 -14.64 16.87 -10.00
N LEU A 295 -13.66 16.15 -10.54
CA LEU A 295 -12.94 16.56 -11.74
C LEU A 295 -13.89 16.55 -12.96
N PRO A 296 -13.66 17.42 -13.98
CA PRO A 296 -14.49 17.46 -15.17
C PRO A 296 -14.66 16.11 -15.88
N GLU A 297 -13.62 15.26 -15.82
CA GLU A 297 -13.60 13.91 -16.39
C GLU A 297 -14.62 12.98 -15.74
N ALA A 298 -15.04 13.23 -14.49
CA ALA A 298 -16.06 12.43 -13.79
C ALA A 298 -17.40 12.43 -14.52
N PHE A 299 -17.74 13.53 -15.21
CA PHE A 299 -18.99 13.68 -15.96
C PHE A 299 -19.04 12.86 -17.25
N LEU A 300 -17.94 12.17 -17.62
CA LEU A 300 -17.92 11.19 -18.69
C LEU A 300 -18.44 9.81 -18.26
N PHE A 301 -18.68 9.62 -16.96
CA PHE A 301 -19.10 8.37 -16.33
C PHE A 301 -20.48 8.51 -15.67
N ASP A 302 -20.94 7.44 -15.01
CA ASP A 302 -22.18 7.46 -14.23
C ASP A 302 -22.01 8.39 -13.02
N PRO A 303 -22.76 9.50 -12.94
CA PRO A 303 -22.61 10.44 -11.83
C PRO A 303 -22.93 9.81 -10.46
N ASN A 304 -23.74 8.76 -10.40
CA ASN A 304 -24.09 8.10 -9.13
C ASN A 304 -22.91 7.38 -8.47
N ASP A 305 -21.87 7.06 -9.24
CA ASP A 305 -20.68 6.35 -8.74
C ASP A 305 -19.57 7.31 -8.26
N LEU A 306 -19.70 8.61 -8.53
CA LEU A 306 -18.62 9.59 -8.32
C LEU A 306 -19.06 10.85 -7.58
N ILE A 307 -20.31 11.28 -7.76
CA ILE A 307 -20.86 12.48 -7.14
C ILE A 307 -21.64 12.06 -5.90
N HIS A 308 -21.04 12.33 -4.73
CA HIS A 308 -21.61 11.98 -3.44
C HIS A 308 -21.82 13.23 -2.60
N GLU A 309 -23.01 13.36 -2.00
CA GLU A 309 -23.36 14.48 -1.12
C GLU A 309 -23.13 14.09 0.35
N ILE A 310 -21.90 14.29 0.84
CA ILE A 310 -21.49 13.92 2.20
C ILE A 310 -21.48 15.17 3.08
N GLU A 311 -22.16 15.11 4.23
CA GLU A 311 -22.15 16.18 5.23
C GLU A 311 -21.12 15.93 6.33
N ALA A 312 -20.12 16.81 6.44
CA ALA A 312 -19.12 16.77 7.48
C ALA A 312 -19.28 17.95 8.45
N ASP A 313 -19.29 17.66 9.76
CA ASP A 313 -19.30 18.67 10.82
C ASP A 313 -18.27 18.36 11.90
N PHE A 314 -17.15 19.09 11.85
CA PHE A 314 -16.07 18.98 12.81
C PHE A 314 -16.11 20.11 13.86
N SER A 315 -17.13 20.97 13.86
CA SER A 315 -17.22 22.14 14.75
C SER A 315 -17.19 21.82 16.23
N ARG A 316 -17.72 20.66 16.62
CA ARG A 316 -17.70 20.20 18.01
C ARG A 316 -16.35 19.70 18.48
N GLN A 317 -15.63 18.97 17.62
CA GLN A 317 -14.28 18.49 17.96
C GLN A 317 -13.22 19.58 17.79
N GLY A 318 -13.47 20.57 16.92
CA GLY A 318 -12.52 21.62 16.58
C GLY A 318 -11.46 21.15 15.57
N PRO A 319 -10.48 22.01 15.25
CA PRO A 319 -9.46 21.73 14.25
C PRO A 319 -8.58 20.55 14.66
N ARG A 320 -8.18 19.75 13.68
CA ARG A 320 -7.24 18.62 13.85
C ARG A 320 -6.21 18.62 12.75
N GLU A 321 -5.07 18.00 13.01
CA GLU A 321 -3.96 18.03 12.08
C GLU A 321 -4.05 16.94 11.02
N LEU A 322 -3.81 17.31 9.76
CA LEU A 322 -3.44 16.38 8.70
C LEU A 322 -1.93 16.51 8.50
N ILE A 323 -1.19 15.46 8.84
CA ILE A 323 0.28 15.42 8.87
C ILE A 323 0.84 15.40 7.46
N ALA A 324 0.37 14.46 6.66
CA ALA A 324 0.78 14.26 5.28
C ALA A 324 -0.17 13.27 4.61
N LEU A 325 -0.14 13.25 3.29
CA LEU A 325 -0.62 12.14 2.46
C LEU A 325 0.59 11.50 1.78
N LEU A 326 0.77 10.20 1.95
CA LEU A 326 1.85 9.44 1.30
C LEU A 326 1.29 8.67 0.10
N CYS A 327 1.96 8.73 -1.04
CA CYS A 327 1.56 8.06 -2.28
C CYS A 327 2.73 7.45 -3.07
N GLY A 328 2.39 6.55 -3.99
CA GLY A 328 3.25 6.02 -5.06
C GLY A 328 2.78 6.56 -6.40
N HIS A 329 2.53 5.68 -7.38
CA HIS A 329 1.90 5.94 -8.68
C HIS A 329 2.74 6.77 -9.68
N GLU A 330 3.35 7.87 -9.24
CA GLU A 330 4.10 8.77 -10.11
C GLU A 330 5.51 8.26 -10.41
N HIS A 331 5.98 7.25 -9.67
CA HIS A 331 7.31 6.65 -9.80
C HIS A 331 8.44 7.69 -9.65
N ILE A 332 8.26 8.69 -8.80
CA ILE A 332 9.25 9.70 -8.49
C ILE A 332 9.11 10.17 -7.05
N ASP A 333 10.23 10.62 -6.46
CA ASP A 333 10.19 11.35 -5.20
C ASP A 333 9.75 12.79 -5.46
N ALA A 334 8.54 13.14 -5.00
CA ALA A 334 7.99 14.49 -5.13
C ALA A 334 7.25 14.92 -3.85
N VAL A 335 7.20 16.22 -3.63
CA VAL A 335 6.48 16.83 -2.50
C VAL A 335 5.65 17.99 -3.02
N HIS A 336 4.34 17.89 -2.84
CA HIS A 336 3.37 18.94 -3.13
C HIS A 336 2.78 19.45 -1.81
N SER A 337 2.41 20.72 -1.69
CA SER A 337 1.95 21.28 -0.40
C SER A 337 0.87 22.35 -0.57
N ASP A 338 0.11 22.29 -1.66
CA ASP A 338 -0.83 23.34 -2.05
C ASP A 338 -2.15 23.30 -1.25
N HIS A 339 -2.38 22.25 -0.45
CA HIS A 339 -3.64 21.98 0.24
C HIS A 339 -3.58 22.11 1.77
N GLY A 340 -2.50 22.72 2.30
CA GLY A 340 -2.32 22.90 3.75
C GLY A 340 -1.79 21.67 4.48
N TYR A 341 -1.37 20.65 3.75
CA TYR A 341 -0.60 19.49 4.21
C TYR A 341 0.29 19.02 3.05
N PRO A 342 1.43 18.36 3.33
CA PRO A 342 2.27 17.81 2.28
C PRO A 342 1.69 16.51 1.70
N GLU A 343 1.60 16.44 0.37
CA GLU A 343 1.46 15.19 -0.38
C GLU A 343 2.85 14.73 -0.82
N VAL A 344 3.25 13.53 -0.43
CA VAL A 344 4.60 13.00 -0.62
C VAL A 344 4.53 11.74 -1.47
N SER A 345 4.96 11.88 -2.73
CA SER A 345 5.08 10.80 -3.70
C SER A 345 6.43 10.11 -3.54
N PHE A 346 6.45 8.79 -3.65
CA PHE A 346 7.66 7.98 -3.49
C PHE A 346 8.08 7.33 -4.81
N LEU A 347 9.38 7.38 -5.08
CA LEU A 347 10.01 6.66 -6.18
C LEU A 347 9.74 5.15 -6.10
N SER A 348 9.32 4.59 -7.23
CA SER A 348 9.01 3.17 -7.42
C SER A 348 10.19 2.24 -7.17
N SER A 349 9.92 1.06 -6.65
CA SER A 349 10.96 0.03 -6.50
C SER A 349 11.26 -0.70 -7.82
N LEU A 350 10.32 -0.66 -8.77
CA LEU A 350 10.50 -1.16 -10.12
C LEU A 350 11.81 -0.62 -10.73
N CYS A 351 12.64 -1.52 -11.28
CA CYS A 351 13.89 -1.17 -11.94
C CYS A 351 13.64 -0.62 -13.36
N TYR A 352 12.90 0.49 -13.45
CA TYR A 352 12.57 1.15 -14.71
C TYR A 352 12.45 2.65 -14.49
N ARG A 353 13.00 3.44 -15.43
CA ARG A 353 12.93 4.89 -15.37
C ARG A 353 11.69 5.36 -16.12
N ASN A 354 10.63 5.70 -15.38
CA ASN A 354 9.35 6.13 -15.95
C ASN A 354 9.39 7.53 -16.57
N SER A 355 10.24 8.42 -16.08
CA SER A 355 10.33 9.80 -16.55
C SER A 355 11.77 10.33 -16.59
N PRO A 356 12.07 11.40 -17.36
CA PRO A 356 13.36 12.06 -17.32
C PRO A 356 13.74 12.61 -15.94
N GLU A 357 12.78 12.92 -15.09
CA GLU A 357 13.01 13.46 -13.74
C GLU A 357 13.38 12.34 -12.75
N ALA A 358 12.92 11.11 -12.99
CA ALA A 358 13.28 9.95 -12.19
C ALA A 358 14.75 9.55 -12.40
N PRO A 359 15.44 9.01 -11.36
CA PRO A 359 16.82 8.56 -11.48
C PRO A 359 16.95 7.39 -12.46
N GLU A 360 18.14 7.24 -13.05
CA GLU A 360 18.43 6.11 -13.92
C GLU A 360 18.37 4.77 -13.15
N ARG A 361 17.73 3.77 -13.76
CA ARG A 361 17.52 2.45 -13.17
C ARG A 361 18.21 1.38 -14.01
N ARG A 362 19.11 0.61 -13.39
CA ARG A 362 19.85 -0.47 -14.05
C ARG A 362 19.95 -1.70 -13.16
N PHE A 363 19.51 -2.83 -13.68
CA PHE A 363 19.59 -4.12 -13.00
C PHE A 363 21.03 -4.45 -12.60
N GLY A 364 21.21 -5.00 -11.40
CA GLY A 364 22.52 -5.37 -10.84
C GLY A 364 23.37 -4.20 -10.37
N THR A 365 22.81 -2.98 -10.27
CA THR A 365 23.49 -1.80 -9.72
C THR A 365 22.82 -1.35 -8.42
N ALA A 366 23.47 -0.50 -7.62
CA ALA A 366 22.86 0.07 -6.42
C ALA A 366 21.54 0.82 -6.70
N GLY A 367 21.39 1.39 -7.90
CA GLY A 367 20.19 2.09 -8.34
C GLY A 367 19.08 1.18 -8.89
N GLU A 368 19.21 -0.15 -8.83
CA GLU A 368 18.16 -1.04 -9.35
C GLU A 368 16.86 -0.96 -8.54
N GLN A 369 16.98 -0.78 -7.23
CA GLN A 369 15.87 -0.74 -6.29
C GLN A 369 15.74 0.64 -5.67
N ALA A 370 14.55 0.92 -5.16
CA ALA A 370 14.30 2.10 -4.36
C ALA A 370 13.24 1.78 -3.30
N TRP A 371 13.51 2.11 -2.05
CA TRP A 371 12.59 2.03 -0.92
C TRP A 371 13.19 2.78 0.27
N SER A 372 12.39 3.04 1.30
CA SER A 372 12.78 3.97 2.36
C SER A 372 12.43 3.49 3.76
N MET A 373 13.16 4.00 4.75
CA MET A 373 12.67 4.11 6.12
C MET A 373 12.17 5.53 6.34
N VAL A 374 10.96 5.67 6.87
CA VAL A 374 10.32 6.96 7.12
C VAL A 374 10.18 7.15 8.62
N ALA A 375 10.75 8.25 9.12
CA ALA A 375 10.69 8.65 10.51
C ALA A 375 9.77 9.87 10.65
N LEU A 376 8.55 9.65 11.15
CA LEU A 376 7.61 10.71 11.50
C LEU A 376 7.91 11.19 12.92
N ASN A 377 8.50 12.39 13.03
CA ASN A 377 8.81 13.02 14.31
C ASN A 377 7.78 14.11 14.61
N ARG A 378 6.95 13.90 15.64
CA ARG A 378 5.87 14.80 16.04
C ARG A 378 6.38 16.08 16.73
N THR A 379 7.45 15.97 17.51
CA THR A 379 8.05 17.12 18.21
C THR A 379 8.74 18.07 17.23
N ALA A 380 9.50 17.53 16.28
CA ALA A 380 10.18 18.32 15.26
C ALA A 380 9.25 18.75 14.11
N ARG A 381 8.04 18.18 14.02
CA ARG A 381 7.08 18.36 12.92
C ARG A 381 7.68 18.07 11.55
N ARG A 382 8.33 16.91 11.41
CA ARG A 382 8.98 16.51 10.15
C ARG A 382 8.83 15.02 9.86
N LEU A 383 8.69 14.69 8.58
CA LEU A 383 8.96 13.35 8.05
C LEU A 383 10.40 13.35 7.53
N ASN A 384 11.24 12.46 8.06
CA ASN A 384 12.57 12.21 7.50
C ASN A 384 12.54 10.90 6.74
N VAL A 385 12.88 10.95 5.45
CA VAL A 385 12.91 9.81 4.55
C VAL A 385 14.36 9.42 4.31
N PHE A 386 14.72 8.22 4.73
CA PHE A 386 16.03 7.61 4.50
C PHE A 386 15.90 6.64 3.34
N ARG A 387 16.50 6.96 2.20
CA ARG A 387 16.44 6.20 0.96
C ARG A 387 17.53 5.12 0.93
N TYR A 388 17.12 3.93 0.52
CA TYR A 388 18.02 2.87 0.07
C TYR A 388 17.88 2.67 -1.43
N GLY A 389 19.01 2.52 -2.12
CA GLY A 389 19.08 2.40 -3.57
C GLY A 389 18.99 3.74 -4.30
N ALA A 390 18.22 3.81 -5.39
CA ALA A 390 18.08 5.01 -6.20
C ALA A 390 17.37 6.16 -5.47
N GLY A 391 17.80 7.40 -5.72
CA GLY A 391 17.27 8.60 -5.07
C GLY A 391 18.15 9.08 -3.92
N ASN A 392 17.65 10.03 -3.13
CA ASN A 392 18.36 10.63 -2.01
C ASN A 392 17.50 10.63 -0.75
N ASP A 393 18.13 10.73 0.42
CA ASP A 393 17.42 11.08 1.65
C ASP A 393 16.79 12.47 1.48
N PHE A 394 15.58 12.66 2.02
CA PHE A 394 14.92 13.95 2.04
C PHE A 394 14.06 14.12 3.30
N SER A 395 13.59 15.35 3.53
CA SER A 395 12.87 15.66 4.75
C SER A 395 11.80 16.70 4.49
N VAL A 396 10.59 16.42 4.96
CA VAL A 396 9.37 17.19 4.69
C VAL A 396 8.83 17.79 5.99
N PRO A 397 8.77 19.12 6.14
CA PRO A 397 8.04 19.74 7.25
C PRO A 397 6.53 19.60 7.04
N TYR A 398 5.78 19.59 8.14
CA TYR A 398 4.31 19.66 8.13
C TYR A 398 3.78 20.55 9.24
#